data_AF-A0A9D0BZS8-F1
#
_entry.id   AF-A0A9D0BZS8-F1
#
_cell.length_a   1.000
_cell.length_b   1.000
_cell.length_c   1.000
_cell.angle_alpha   90.00
_cell.angle_beta   90.00
_cell.angle_gamma   90.00
#
_symmetry.space_group_name_H-M   'P 1'
#
loop_
_entity.id
_entity.type
_entity.pdbx_description
1 polymer ?
#
loop_
_entity_poly.entity_id
_entity_poly.type
_entity_poly.pdbx_seq_one_letter_code
_entity_poly.pdbx_strand_id
1 'polypeptide(L)' 'PFGLHDTAGNLYEWVHDCYHRNYQGAPEDGSVWEGGDCSVRVVRGGAFRSPATSMRVENREKFPSNQGQYNVGIRLARDL' A
#
# COMPACT_ATOMS: atom_id res chain seq x y z
N PRO A 1 -16.34 1.76 -14.07
CA PRO A 1 -15.54 2.22 -12.91
C PRO A 1 -15.95 1.45 -11.64
N PHE A 2 -15.04 1.16 -10.72
CA PHE A 2 -15.32 0.32 -9.53
C PHE A 2 -16.02 1.05 -8.36
N GLY A 3 -16.38 2.33 -8.50
CA GLY A 3 -17.01 3.10 -7.43
C GLY A 3 -16.10 3.39 -6.23
N LEU A 4 -14.78 3.23 -6.40
CA LEU A 4 -13.78 3.56 -5.38
C LEU A 4 -13.33 5.01 -5.54
N HIS A 5 -13.29 5.73 -4.42
CA HIS A 5 -12.84 7.12 -4.32
C HIS A 5 -11.53 7.18 -3.54
N ASP A 6 -10.73 8.22 -3.79
CA ASP A 6 -9.47 8.51 -3.09
C ASP A 6 -8.42 7.39 -3.13
N THR A 7 -8.42 6.57 -4.19
CA THR A 7 -7.35 5.57 -4.42
C THR A 7 -6.05 6.19 -4.94
N ALA A 8 -6.05 7.51 -5.17
CA ALA A 8 -4.94 8.31 -5.66
C ALA A 8 -4.95 9.67 -4.93
N GLY A 9 -4.27 9.76 -3.77
CA GLY A 9 -4.24 10.93 -2.90
C GLY A 9 -4.99 10.74 -1.59
N ASN A 10 -5.28 11.85 -0.90
CA ASN A 10 -5.79 11.89 0.47
C ASN A 10 -4.79 11.27 1.48
N LEU A 11 -4.80 9.95 1.65
CA LEU A 11 -3.86 9.23 2.51
C LEU A 11 -3.28 8.05 1.76
N TYR A 12 -2.03 7.72 2.05
CA TYR A 12 -1.51 6.41 1.71
C TYR A 12 -2.36 5.35 2.39
N GLU A 13 -2.57 4.21 1.75
CA GLU A 13 -3.34 3.11 2.35
C GLU A 13 -2.41 1.95 2.68
N TRP A 14 -2.43 1.51 3.95
CA TRP A 14 -1.75 0.27 4.34
C TRP A 14 -2.29 -0.92 3.56
N VAL A 15 -1.37 -1.78 3.09
CA VAL A 15 -1.71 -3.13 2.62
C VAL A 15 -1.03 -4.18 3.48
N HIS A 16 -1.54 -5.41 3.43
CA HIS A 16 -1.05 -6.48 4.30
C HIS A 16 0.35 -6.97 3.88
N ASP A 17 0.82 -6.73 2.67
CA ASP A 17 2.11 -7.25 2.21
C ASP A 17 3.30 -6.73 3.02
N CYS A 18 4.25 -7.63 3.31
CA CYS A 18 5.59 -7.23 3.73
C CYS A 18 6.34 -6.61 2.55
N TYR A 19 7.30 -5.72 2.83
CA TYR A 19 8.03 -5.08 1.74
C TYR A 19 9.00 -6.05 1.07
N HIS A 20 8.94 -6.06 -0.26
CA HIS A 20 9.87 -6.75 -1.14
C HIS A 20 10.51 -5.75 -2.10
N ARG A 21 11.81 -5.88 -2.36
CA ARG A 21 12.58 -4.95 -3.21
C ARG A 21 12.11 -4.96 -4.67
N ASN A 22 11.60 -6.08 -5.14
CA ASN A 22 11.09 -6.26 -6.50
C ASN A 22 9.86 -7.19 -6.46
N TYR A 23 9.36 -7.60 -7.63
CA TYR A 23 8.22 -8.50 -7.79
C TYR A 23 8.62 -9.95 -8.13
N GLN A 24 9.88 -10.34 -7.98
CA GLN A 24 10.33 -11.70 -8.29
C GLN A 24 9.75 -12.69 -7.27
N GLY A 25 8.90 -13.62 -7.73
CA GLY A 25 8.22 -14.58 -6.87
C GLY A 25 6.98 -14.03 -6.17
N ALA A 26 6.43 -12.90 -6.64
CA ALA A 26 5.17 -12.37 -6.13
C ALA A 26 4.01 -13.35 -6.38
N PRO A 27 3.06 -13.49 -5.44
CA PRO A 27 1.83 -14.23 -5.69
C PRO A 27 1.02 -13.62 -6.85
N GLU A 28 0.41 -14.47 -7.66
CA GLU A 28 -0.42 -14.07 -8.81
C GLU A 28 -1.93 -14.23 -8.53
N ASP A 29 -2.30 -14.70 -7.34
CA ASP A 29 -3.67 -15.01 -6.92
C ASP A 29 -4.28 -13.92 -6.00
N GLY A 30 -3.54 -12.84 -5.75
CA GLY A 30 -3.97 -11.76 -4.85
C GLY A 30 -3.83 -12.09 -3.37
N SER A 31 -3.22 -13.22 -3.01
CA SER A 31 -2.83 -13.51 -1.63
C SER A 31 -1.77 -12.52 -1.13
N VAL A 32 -1.70 -12.38 0.19
CA VAL A 32 -0.70 -11.53 0.85
C VAL A 32 0.70 -12.02 0.50
N TRP A 33 1.57 -11.10 0.06
CA TRP A 33 2.97 -11.44 -0.13
C TRP A 33 3.77 -11.37 1.18
N GLU A 34 3.83 -12.51 1.86
CA GLU A 34 4.64 -12.75 3.05
C GLU A 34 6.12 -13.08 2.71
N GLY A 35 6.99 -13.08 3.72
CA GLY A 35 8.41 -13.52 3.57
C GLY A 35 9.42 -12.42 3.23
N GLY A 36 8.96 -11.18 3.12
CA GLY A 36 9.80 -10.00 2.90
C GLY A 36 10.29 -9.37 4.21
N ASP A 37 10.68 -8.09 4.14
CA ASP A 37 10.93 -7.30 5.35
C ASP A 37 9.59 -6.82 5.92
N CYS A 38 9.14 -7.44 7.01
CA CYS A 38 7.89 -7.09 7.68
C CYS A 38 8.06 -6.01 8.77
N SER A 39 9.29 -5.54 9.02
CA SER A 39 9.52 -4.37 9.90
C SER A 39 8.96 -3.08 9.27
N VAL A 40 8.76 -3.11 7.95
CA VAL A 40 8.07 -2.10 7.16
C VAL A 40 6.99 -2.77 6.31
N ARG A 41 5.82 -2.16 6.20
CA ARG A 41 4.75 -2.67 5.33
C ARG A 41 4.52 -1.74 4.15
N VAL A 42 3.97 -2.31 3.07
CA VAL A 42 3.71 -1.55 1.85
C VAL A 42 2.53 -0.60 2.07
N VAL A 43 2.61 0.59 1.46
CA VAL A 43 1.49 1.50 1.31
C VAL A 43 1.30 1.92 -0.15
N ARG A 44 0.06 2.26 -0.52
CA ARG A 44 -0.35 2.60 -1.91
C ARG A 44 -1.13 3.92 -1.97
N GLY A 45 -1.24 4.50 -3.17
CA GLY A 45 -2.18 5.59 -3.48
C GLY A 45 -1.63 7.02 -3.32
N GLY A 46 -0.57 7.24 -2.55
CA GLY A 46 -0.09 8.60 -2.27
C GLY A 46 -0.93 9.31 -1.21
N ALA A 47 -0.43 10.42 -0.67
CA ALA A 47 -1.13 11.22 0.34
C ALA A 47 -1.24 12.70 -0.06
N PHE A 48 -1.99 13.48 0.73
CA PHE A 48 -2.26 14.92 0.52
C PHE A 48 -1.01 15.81 0.35
N ARG A 49 0.16 15.36 0.81
CA ARG A 49 1.44 16.07 0.71
C ARG A 49 2.47 15.35 -0.18
N SER A 50 2.06 14.27 -0.84
CA SER A 50 2.96 13.47 -1.69
C SER A 50 3.00 14.04 -3.12
N PRO A 51 4.13 13.90 -3.84
CA PRO A 51 4.21 14.34 -5.23
C PRO A 51 3.25 13.54 -6.11
N ALA A 52 2.80 14.12 -7.23
CA ALA A 52 1.89 13.45 -8.16
C ALA A 52 2.42 12.10 -8.67
N THR A 53 3.74 11.90 -8.71
CA THR A 53 4.36 10.61 -9.06
C THR A 53 3.99 9.48 -8.10
N SER A 54 3.72 9.79 -6.84
CA SER A 54 3.31 8.80 -5.84
C SER A 54 1.86 8.32 -5.99
N MET A 55 1.05 9.07 -6.75
CA MET A 55 -0.37 8.77 -7.01
C MET A 55 -0.57 7.81 -8.19
N ARG A 56 0.53 7.39 -8.85
CA ARG A 56 0.48 6.36 -9.88
C ARG A 56 0.14 5.00 -9.24
N VAL A 57 -0.65 4.20 -9.93
CA VAL A 57 -1.19 2.93 -9.38
C VAL A 57 -0.11 1.90 -9.08
N GLU A 58 1.01 1.96 -9.81
CA GLU A 58 2.19 1.11 -9.63
C GLU A 58 3.12 1.58 -8.50
N ASN A 59 2.94 2.80 -7.98
CA ASN A 59 3.80 3.32 -6.94
C ASN A 59 3.64 2.50 -5.65
N ARG A 60 4.79 2.23 -5.00
CA ARG A 60 4.85 1.51 -3.73
C ARG A 60 5.75 2.29 -2.81
N GLU A 61 5.24 2.62 -1.63
CA GLU A 61 6.06 3.12 -0.54
C GLU A 61 6.02 2.15 0.64
N LYS A 62 6.84 2.42 1.65
CA LYS A 62 6.90 1.60 2.86
C LYS A 62 7.12 2.45 4.10
N PHE A 63 6.49 2.06 5.20
CA PHE A 63 6.65 2.68 6.50
C PHE A 63 6.81 1.62 7.60
N PRO A 64 7.45 1.95 8.74
CA PRO A 64 7.58 1.03 9.86
C PRO A 64 6.22 0.51 10.34
N SER A 65 6.12 -0.80 10.54
CA SER A 65 4.86 -1.47 10.90
C SER A 65 4.41 -1.23 12.34
N ASN A 66 5.31 -0.69 13.17
CA ASN A 66 5.08 -0.43 14.60
C ASN A 66 5.04 1.07 14.96
N GLN A 67 4.87 1.96 13.96
CA GLN A 67 4.81 3.41 14.18
C GLN A 67 3.60 4.02 13.47
N GLY A 68 2.92 4.94 14.15
CA GLY A 68 1.86 5.74 13.55
C GLY A 68 2.43 6.70 12.51
N GLN A 69 1.71 6.86 11.39
CA GLN A 69 2.03 7.81 10.33
C GLN A 69 0.86 8.74 10.10
N TYR A 70 1.10 10.05 10.16
CA TYR A 70 0.04 11.06 10.03
C TYR A 70 -0.59 11.14 8.62
N ASN A 71 0.05 10.52 7.64
CA ASN A 71 -0.35 10.54 6.23
C ASN A 71 -0.69 9.14 5.68
N VAL A 72 -0.89 8.16 6.56
CA VAL A 72 -1.29 6.79 6.18
C VAL A 72 -2.60 6.42 6.89
N GLY A 73 -3.58 5.99 6.13
CA GLY A 73 -4.87 5.49 6.58
C GLY A 73 -5.07 4.02 6.25
N ILE A 74 -6.33 3.59 6.27
CA ILE A 74 -6.74 2.22 5.95
C ILE A 74 -7.96 2.23 5.03
N ARG A 75 -8.02 1.24 4.14
CA ARG A 75 -9.22 0.86 3.41
C ARG A 75 -9.54 -0.58 3.76
N LEU A 76 -10.80 -0.85 4.08
CA LEU A 76 -11.23 -2.20 4.42
C LEU A 76 -11.49 -3.01 3.14
N ALA A 77 -11.07 -4.27 3.18
CA ALA A 77 -11.49 -5.30 2.25
C ALA A 77 -12.31 -6.35 3.01
N ARG A 78 -13.26 -6.98 2.34
CA ARG A 78 -14.09 -8.05 2.90
C ARG A 78 -14.30 -9.10 1.82
N ASP A 79 -14.16 -10.36 2.21
CA ASP A 79 -14.61 -11.48 1.38
C ASP A 79 -16.14 -11.41 1.17
N LEU A 80 -16.60 -12.04 0.10
CA LEU A 80 -18.01 -12.00 -0.29
C LEU A 80 -18.88 -12.86 0.62
#